data_AF-A0A7C4DEW9-F1
#
_entry.id   AF-A0A7C4DEW9-F1
#
_cell.length_a   1.000
_cell.length_b   1.000
_cell.length_c   1.000
_cell.angle_alpha   90.00
_cell.angle_beta   90.00
_cell.angle_gamma   90.00
#
_symmetry.space_group_name_H-M   'P 1'
#
loop_
_entity.id
_entity.type
_entity.pdbx_description
1 polymer ?
#
loop_
_entity_poly.entity_id
_entity_poly.type
_entity_poly.pdbx_seq_one_letter_code
_entity_poly.pdbx_strand_id
1 'polypeptide(L)'
;MKLKYSLSMEYGTFSMVARCPKTLALGVCVASGSLAVGSAVPHIEPDLGALAVQGYTNYLYGVSGLRLLREGYSPQEVIERLLKDDDLREMRQIIIIDSLGRRAAFTGNKTPEWKGHIIGEDYVAAGNLLMSSRVLEEMAKTFESSK
;
A
#
# COMPACT_ATOMS: atom_id res chain seq x y z
N MET A 1 5.89 -36.17 -23.38
CA MET A 1 5.73 -35.91 -21.94
C MET A 1 6.01 -34.42 -21.69
N LYS A 2 4.98 -33.57 -21.66
CA LYS A 2 5.15 -32.12 -21.42
C LYS A 2 5.24 -31.90 -19.91
N LEU A 3 6.35 -31.31 -19.44
CA LEU A 3 6.50 -30.84 -18.06
C LEU A 3 5.38 -29.83 -17.77
N LYS A 4 4.42 -30.26 -16.96
CA LYS A 4 3.22 -29.51 -16.58
C LYS A 4 3.43 -28.83 -15.21
N TYR A 5 4.55 -28.14 -15.03
CA TYR A 5 4.78 -27.30 -13.85
C TYR A 5 5.62 -26.08 -14.24
N SER A 6 4.96 -25.07 -14.82
CA SER A 6 5.42 -23.70 -14.63
C SER A 6 5.02 -23.33 -13.21
N LEU A 7 5.92 -23.54 -12.24
CA LEU A 7 5.82 -22.92 -10.93
C LEU A 7 6.12 -21.42 -11.10
N SER A 8 5.18 -20.66 -11.63
CA SER A 8 5.14 -19.23 -11.31
C SER A 8 4.67 -19.17 -9.85
N MET A 9 5.62 -19.18 -8.92
CA MET A 9 5.32 -18.88 -7.53
C MET A 9 4.95 -17.41 -7.45
N GLU A 10 3.66 -17.14 -7.67
CA GLU A 10 3.06 -15.84 -7.45
C GLU A 10 2.81 -15.71 -5.95
N TYR A 11 3.65 -14.92 -5.29
CA TYR A 11 3.56 -14.69 -3.86
C TYR A 11 2.71 -13.46 -3.56
N GLY A 12 1.70 -13.65 -2.71
CA GLY A 12 0.84 -12.58 -2.20
C GLY A 12 1.62 -11.47 -1.50
N THR A 13 1.09 -10.26 -1.57
CA THR A 13 1.56 -9.11 -0.79
C THR A 13 0.37 -8.41 -0.15
N PHE A 14 0.46 -8.11 1.14
CA PHE A 14 -0.48 -7.24 1.85
C PHE A 14 0.27 -6.28 2.78
N SER A 15 -0.28 -5.08 2.94
CA SER A 15 0.30 -4.01 3.73
C SER A 15 -0.77 -3.16 4.41
N MET A 16 -0.35 -2.43 5.44
CA MET A 16 -1.13 -1.38 6.10
C MET A 16 -0.29 -0.14 6.25
N VAL A 17 -0.93 1.02 6.09
CA VAL A 17 -0.47 2.28 6.68
C VAL A 17 -1.47 2.69 7.75
N ALA A 18 -0.99 3.17 8.89
CA ALA A 18 -1.84 3.52 10.01
C ALA A 18 -1.30 4.70 10.82
N ARG A 19 -2.20 5.33 11.57
CA ARG A 19 -1.91 6.42 12.50
C ARG A 19 -2.52 6.09 13.85
N CYS A 20 -1.78 6.31 14.94
CA CYS A 20 -2.33 6.17 16.28
C CYS A 20 -3.07 7.46 16.66
N PRO A 21 -4.39 7.45 16.93
CA PRO A 21 -5.10 8.69 17.27
C PRO A 21 -4.69 9.29 18.62
N LYS A 22 -4.07 8.49 19.51
CA LYS A 22 -3.63 8.94 20.85
C LYS A 22 -2.26 9.63 20.81
N THR A 23 -1.31 9.07 20.06
CA THR A 23 0.09 9.53 20.03
C THR A 23 0.45 10.25 18.73
N LEU A 24 -0.42 10.18 17.73
CA LEU A 24 -0.19 10.63 16.35
C LEU A 24 0.93 9.88 15.62
N ALA A 25 1.46 8.82 16.22
CA ALA A 25 2.50 8.00 15.62
C ALA A 25 1.99 7.35 14.33
N LEU A 26 2.82 7.39 13.30
CA LEU A 26 2.57 6.77 12.01
C LEU A 26 3.23 5.39 11.95
N GLY A 27 2.64 4.46 11.21
CA GLY A 27 3.17 3.12 11.02
C GLY A 27 2.91 2.59 9.61
N VAL A 28 3.84 1.76 9.13
CA VAL A 28 3.68 0.97 7.91
C VAL A 28 4.10 -0.47 8.20
N CYS A 29 3.29 -1.44 7.78
CA CYS A 29 3.65 -2.85 7.81
C CYS A 29 3.41 -3.49 6.45
N VAL A 30 4.21 -4.50 6.11
CA VAL A 30 4.06 -5.27 4.88
C VAL A 30 4.52 -6.71 5.11
N ALA A 31 3.81 -7.64 4.51
CA ALA A 31 4.25 -9.02 4.35
C ALA A 31 4.11 -9.42 2.89
N SER A 32 5.12 -10.14 2.38
CA SER A 32 5.17 -10.62 1.00
C SER A 32 5.99 -11.89 0.93
N GLY A 33 5.70 -12.76 -0.03
CA GLY A 33 6.65 -13.83 -0.38
C GLY A 33 7.76 -13.37 -1.32
N SER A 34 7.78 -12.09 -1.73
CA SER A 34 8.96 -11.48 -2.35
C SER A 34 10.05 -11.20 -1.31
N LEU A 35 11.31 -11.41 -1.69
CA LEU A 35 12.46 -11.18 -0.83
C LEU A 35 12.67 -9.68 -0.58
N ALA A 36 13.08 -9.35 0.65
CA ALA A 36 13.45 -8.00 1.07
C ALA A 36 12.37 -6.91 0.83
N VAL A 37 11.08 -7.28 0.90
CA VAL A 37 9.96 -6.35 0.65
C VAL A 37 10.03 -5.04 1.46
N GLY A 38 10.61 -5.09 2.67
CA GLY A 38 10.78 -3.95 3.56
C GLY A 38 11.70 -2.84 3.02
N SER A 39 12.53 -3.09 2.01
CA SER A 39 13.37 -2.05 1.39
C SER A 39 12.64 -1.25 0.30
N ALA A 40 11.53 -1.78 -0.22
CA ALA A 40 10.85 -1.21 -1.39
C ALA A 40 9.46 -0.67 -1.06
N VAL A 41 8.68 -1.40 -0.28
CA VAL A 41 7.26 -1.12 -0.07
C VAL A 41 7.00 -0.04 0.98
N PRO A 42 7.54 -0.12 2.21
CA PRO A 42 7.18 0.83 3.26
C PRO A 42 8.00 2.12 3.16
N HIS A 43 7.31 3.27 3.25
CA HIS A 43 7.91 4.59 3.31
C HIS A 43 7.22 5.40 4.40
N ILE A 44 8.00 6.04 5.26
CA ILE A 44 7.45 6.78 6.39
C ILE A 44 8.34 7.98 6.73
N GLU A 45 7.71 9.08 7.08
CA GLU A 45 8.35 10.24 7.66
C GLU A 45 7.56 10.70 8.88
N PRO A 46 8.20 10.77 10.07
CA PRO A 46 7.55 11.21 11.30
C PRO A 46 6.86 12.56 11.10
N ASP A 47 5.68 12.72 11.72
CA ASP A 47 4.86 13.93 11.69
C ASP A 47 4.41 14.41 10.30
N LEU A 48 4.72 13.67 9.23
CA LEU A 48 4.33 13.98 7.86
C LEU A 48 3.35 12.97 7.28
N GLY A 49 3.76 11.70 7.16
CA GLY A 49 2.92 10.67 6.55
C GLY A 49 3.61 9.33 6.34
N ALA A 50 2.80 8.34 6.00
CA ALA A 50 3.18 6.96 5.80
C ALA A 50 2.54 6.43 4.51
N LEU A 51 3.33 5.73 3.71
CA LEU A 51 2.93 5.20 2.41
C LEU A 51 3.38 3.74 2.29
N ALA A 52 2.59 2.93 1.59
CA ALA A 52 3.05 1.68 1.03
C ALA A 52 2.85 1.68 -0.49
N VAL A 53 3.91 1.35 -1.22
CA VAL A 53 3.90 1.24 -2.69
C VAL A 53 4.18 -0.19 -3.10
N GLN A 54 3.24 -0.82 -3.80
CA GLN A 54 3.30 -2.23 -4.18
C GLN A 54 2.60 -2.44 -5.54
N GLY A 55 2.48 -3.70 -6.00
CA GLY A 55 1.94 -4.00 -7.34
C GLY A 55 2.88 -3.51 -8.43
N TYR A 56 3.75 -4.40 -8.94
CA TYR A 56 4.85 -4.01 -9.84
C TYR A 56 5.57 -2.76 -9.32
N THR A 57 6.11 -2.89 -8.12
CA THR A 57 6.55 -1.79 -7.26
C THR A 57 7.49 -0.83 -7.99
N ASN A 58 7.13 0.46 -7.97
CA ASN A 58 8.04 1.56 -8.26
C ASN A 58 8.42 2.24 -6.94
N TYR A 59 9.58 1.89 -6.38
CA TYR A 59 9.99 2.41 -5.06
C TYR A 59 10.16 3.93 -5.04
N LEU A 60 10.41 4.57 -6.20
CA LEU A 60 10.52 6.02 -6.32
C LEU A 60 9.20 6.74 -6.00
N TYR A 61 8.06 6.05 -6.06
CA TYR A 61 6.77 6.59 -5.63
C TYR A 61 6.71 6.86 -4.13
N GLY A 62 7.37 6.03 -3.32
CA GLY A 62 7.42 6.27 -1.88
C GLY A 62 8.23 7.54 -1.57
N VAL A 63 9.42 7.66 -2.16
CA VAL A 63 10.29 8.84 -2.01
C VAL A 63 9.60 10.11 -2.53
N SER A 64 9.04 10.06 -3.74
CA SER A 64 8.36 11.20 -4.34
C SER A 64 7.04 11.53 -3.63
N GLY A 65 6.35 10.53 -3.12
CA GLY A 65 5.11 10.68 -2.36
C GLY A 65 5.33 11.42 -1.05
N LEU A 66 6.36 11.04 -0.27
CA LEU A 66 6.76 11.79 0.92
C LEU A 66 7.19 13.23 0.56
N ARG A 67 7.89 13.43 -0.55
CA ARG A 67 8.21 14.79 -1.04
C ARG A 67 6.95 15.61 -1.29
N LEU A 68 5.97 15.06 -2.01
CA LEU A 68 4.72 15.76 -2.33
C LEU A 68 3.87 16.03 -1.07
N LEU A 69 3.83 15.11 -0.10
CA LEU A 69 3.20 15.40 1.19
C LEU A 69 3.86 16.61 1.88
N ARG A 70 5.19 16.70 1.85
CA ARG A 70 5.94 17.83 2.43
C ARG A 70 5.63 19.16 1.72
N GLU A 71 5.35 19.10 0.42
CA GLU A 71 4.89 20.26 -0.37
C GLU A 71 3.44 20.67 -0.05
N GLY A 72 2.73 19.92 0.81
CA GLY A 72 1.40 20.26 1.31
C GLY A 72 0.25 19.59 0.57
N TYR A 73 0.55 18.75 -0.44
CA TYR A 73 -0.49 18.01 -1.16
C TYR A 73 -1.17 16.99 -0.24
N SER A 74 -2.48 16.82 -0.42
CA SER A 74 -3.24 15.76 0.24
C SER A 74 -2.85 14.37 -0.31
N PRO A 75 -3.04 13.29 0.45
CA PRO A 75 -2.82 11.92 -0.01
C PRO A 75 -3.43 11.60 -1.39
N GLN A 76 -4.62 12.11 -1.68
CA GLN A 76 -5.28 11.90 -2.97
C GLN A 76 -4.54 12.63 -4.11
N GLU A 77 -4.20 13.91 -3.91
CA GLU A 77 -3.42 14.68 -4.89
C GLU A 77 -2.01 14.08 -5.11
N VAL A 78 -1.40 13.51 -4.06
CA VAL A 78 -0.14 12.77 -4.17
C VAL A 78 -0.29 11.59 -5.12
N ILE A 79 -1.31 10.74 -4.92
CA ILE A 79 -1.57 9.60 -5.80
C ILE A 79 -1.79 10.06 -7.25
N GLU A 80 -2.62 11.09 -7.46
CA GLU A 80 -2.91 11.62 -8.79
C GLU A 80 -1.64 12.12 -9.51
N ARG A 81 -0.76 12.82 -8.79
CA ARG A 81 0.50 13.33 -9.33
C ARG A 81 1.50 12.22 -9.64
N LEU A 82 1.60 11.21 -8.76
CA LEU A 82 2.48 10.07 -8.99
C LEU A 82 2.07 9.29 -10.25
N LEU A 83 0.77 9.09 -10.46
CA LEU A 83 0.25 8.29 -11.57
C LEU A 83 0.11 9.05 -12.90
N LYS A 84 0.23 10.38 -12.89
CA LYS A 84 -0.10 11.22 -14.05
C LYS A 84 0.66 10.82 -15.32
N ASP A 85 1.96 10.55 -15.18
CA ASP A 85 2.88 10.30 -16.29
C ASP A 85 3.43 8.85 -16.29
N ASP A 86 2.78 7.93 -15.56
CA ASP A 86 3.15 6.51 -15.53
C ASP A 86 2.24 5.70 -16.44
N ASP A 87 2.74 5.35 -17.62
CA ASP A 87 2.04 4.48 -18.59
C ASP A 87 1.66 3.11 -18.00
N LEU A 88 2.35 2.70 -16.94
CA LEU A 88 2.12 1.46 -16.23
C LEU A 88 1.30 1.66 -14.95
N ARG A 89 0.64 2.83 -14.78
CA ARG A 89 -0.18 3.17 -13.60
C ARG A 89 -1.14 2.06 -13.21
N GLU A 90 -1.78 1.40 -14.17
CA GLU A 90 -2.75 0.34 -13.91
C GLU A 90 -2.12 -0.92 -13.31
N MET A 91 -0.80 -1.05 -13.28
CA MET A 91 -0.10 -2.14 -12.59
C MET A 91 0.25 -1.80 -11.13
N ARG A 92 0.12 -0.52 -10.73
CA ARG A 92 0.53 0.02 -9.42
C ARG A 92 -0.54 -0.15 -8.35
N GLN A 93 -0.10 -0.23 -7.10
CA GLN A 93 -0.94 -0.16 -5.92
C GLN A 93 -0.28 0.73 -4.86
N ILE A 94 -1.01 1.73 -4.38
CA ILE A 94 -0.50 2.77 -3.48
C ILE A 94 -1.51 2.97 -2.35
N ILE A 95 -1.05 3.02 -1.11
CA ILE A 95 -1.84 3.46 0.04
C ILE A 95 -1.07 4.53 0.80
N ILE A 96 -1.77 5.57 1.26
CA ILE A 96 -1.19 6.73 1.93
C ILE A 96 -2.08 7.14 3.10
N ILE A 97 -1.45 7.46 4.22
CA ILE A 97 -2.03 8.22 5.33
C ILE A 97 -1.08 9.36 5.71
N ASP A 98 -1.60 10.56 5.96
CA ASP A 98 -0.78 11.67 6.46
C ASP A 98 -0.95 11.88 7.98
N SER A 99 -0.15 12.78 8.56
CA SER A 99 -0.19 13.08 9.99
C SER A 99 -1.48 13.74 10.46
N LEU A 100 -2.29 14.28 9.54
CA LEU A 100 -3.63 14.81 9.80
C LEU A 100 -4.72 13.73 9.74
N GLY A 101 -4.35 12.49 9.40
CA GLY A 101 -5.30 11.39 9.22
C GLY A 101 -6.09 11.46 7.91
N ARG A 102 -5.66 12.26 6.92
CA ARG A 102 -6.18 12.13 5.55
C ARG A 102 -5.62 10.85 4.95
N ARG A 103 -6.43 10.15 4.16
CA ARG A 103 -6.13 8.82 3.61
C ARG A 103 -6.47 8.77 2.14
N ALA A 104 -5.68 8.03 1.37
CA ALA A 104 -6.03 7.72 -0.01
C ALA A 104 -5.45 6.35 -0.39
N ALA A 105 -6.07 5.72 -1.38
CA ALA A 105 -5.64 4.45 -1.92
C ALA A 105 -5.87 4.40 -3.43
N PHE A 106 -5.01 3.66 -4.12
CA PHE A 106 -5.17 3.32 -5.53
C PHE A 106 -4.77 1.86 -5.73
N THR A 107 -5.60 1.13 -6.47
CA THR A 107 -5.32 -0.22 -6.94
C THR A 107 -5.57 -0.24 -8.44
N GLY A 108 -4.51 -0.34 -9.24
CA GLY A 108 -4.62 -0.35 -10.69
C GLY A 108 -5.30 -1.63 -11.20
N ASN A 109 -6.03 -1.53 -12.30
CA ASN A 109 -6.85 -2.64 -12.80
C ASN A 109 -6.04 -3.83 -13.33
N LYS A 110 -4.75 -3.63 -13.65
CA LYS A 110 -3.81 -4.64 -14.12
C LYS A 110 -2.90 -5.18 -13.03
N THR A 111 -3.06 -4.76 -11.77
CA THR A 111 -2.42 -5.45 -10.64
C THR A 111 -2.94 -6.91 -10.58
N PRO A 112 -2.15 -7.91 -10.14
CA PRO A 112 -2.59 -9.29 -10.17
C PRO A 112 -3.73 -9.60 -9.18
N GLU A 113 -4.66 -10.47 -9.58
CA GLU A 113 -5.80 -10.92 -8.75
C GLU A 113 -5.38 -11.96 -7.69
N TRP A 114 -6.07 -12.07 -6.55
CA TRP A 114 -7.06 -11.12 -6.04
C TRP A 114 -6.37 -9.85 -5.56
N LYS A 115 -6.98 -8.69 -5.83
CA LYS A 115 -6.48 -7.37 -5.41
C LYS A 115 -7.56 -6.49 -4.80
N GLY A 116 -7.13 -5.59 -3.92
CA GLY A 116 -8.03 -4.58 -3.36
C GLY A 116 -7.36 -3.70 -2.31
N HIS A 117 -8.14 -2.77 -1.78
CA HIS A 117 -7.80 -1.96 -0.62
C HIS A 117 -9.03 -1.67 0.23
N ILE A 118 -8.82 -1.36 1.51
CA ILE A 118 -9.83 -0.93 2.47
C ILE A 118 -9.31 0.34 3.14
N ILE A 119 -10.12 1.40 3.13
CA ILE A 119 -9.84 2.64 3.87
C ILE A 119 -10.74 2.64 5.10
N GLY A 120 -10.13 2.68 6.29
CA GLY A 120 -10.84 2.76 7.56
C GLY A 120 -10.46 4.00 8.37
N GLU A 121 -10.87 4.04 9.64
CA GLU A 121 -10.52 5.13 10.56
C GLU A 121 -9.05 5.02 10.96
N ASP A 122 -8.25 6.04 10.64
CA ASP A 122 -6.80 6.07 10.90
C ASP A 122 -5.96 4.93 10.29
N TYR A 123 -6.46 4.21 9.29
CA TYR A 123 -5.67 3.24 8.52
C TYR A 123 -6.11 3.08 7.07
N VAL A 124 -5.22 2.50 6.26
CA VAL A 124 -5.53 1.93 4.95
C VAL A 124 -4.83 0.59 4.82
N ALA A 125 -5.54 -0.44 4.39
CA ALA A 125 -5.00 -1.77 4.09
C ALA A 125 -5.08 -2.05 2.58
N ALA A 126 -4.07 -2.70 2.00
CA ALA A 126 -4.11 -3.10 0.59
C ALA A 126 -3.37 -4.41 0.34
N GLY A 127 -3.75 -5.09 -0.74
CA GLY A 127 -3.04 -6.29 -1.17
C GLY A 127 -3.32 -6.68 -2.61
N ASN A 128 -2.45 -7.55 -3.12
CA ASN A 128 -2.50 -8.16 -4.44
C ASN A 128 -1.94 -9.59 -4.38
N LEU A 129 -2.28 -10.43 -5.37
CA LEU A 129 -2.01 -11.87 -5.34
C LEU A 129 -2.53 -12.54 -4.05
N LEU A 130 -3.62 -12.01 -3.50
CA LEU A 130 -4.23 -12.59 -2.31
C LEU A 130 -5.15 -13.75 -2.70
N MET A 131 -5.40 -14.63 -1.74
CA MET A 131 -6.39 -15.69 -1.94
C MET A 131 -7.82 -15.12 -2.07
N SER A 132 -8.17 -14.10 -1.29
CA SER A 132 -9.49 -13.45 -1.38
C SER A 132 -9.53 -12.12 -0.62
N SER A 133 -10.63 -11.38 -0.74
CA SER A 133 -10.92 -10.17 0.03
C SER A 133 -10.85 -10.36 1.54
N ARG A 134 -11.15 -11.57 2.01
CA ARG A 134 -11.17 -11.94 3.43
C ARG A 134 -9.84 -11.66 4.14
N VAL A 135 -8.71 -11.69 3.42
CA VAL A 135 -7.40 -11.33 3.99
C VAL A 135 -7.39 -9.87 4.45
N LEU A 136 -7.88 -8.95 3.62
CA LEU A 136 -7.94 -7.53 3.98
C LEU A 136 -9.03 -7.25 5.01
N GLU A 137 -10.19 -7.93 4.90
CA GLU A 137 -11.29 -7.80 5.84
C GLU A 137 -10.88 -8.22 7.27
N GLU A 138 -10.22 -9.37 7.43
CA GLU A 138 -9.75 -9.82 8.75
C GLU A 138 -8.61 -8.95 9.26
N MET A 139 -7.74 -8.43 8.38
CA MET A 139 -6.67 -7.51 8.76
C MET A 139 -7.22 -6.17 9.29
N ALA A 140 -8.21 -5.60 8.60
CA ALA A 140 -8.95 -4.42 9.03
C ALA A 140 -9.64 -4.62 10.38
N LYS A 141 -10.46 -5.67 10.49
CA LYS A 141 -11.18 -6.04 11.72
C LYS A 141 -10.24 -6.27 12.90
N THR A 142 -9.11 -6.93 12.66
CA THR A 142 -8.11 -7.17 13.71
C THR A 142 -7.48 -5.87 14.18
N PHE A 143 -7.13 -4.97 13.26
CA PHE A 143 -6.57 -3.66 13.60
C PHE A 143 -7.55 -2.83 14.42
N GLU A 144 -8.80 -2.72 13.98
CA GLU A 144 -9.86 -1.97 14.65
C GLU A 144 -10.20 -2.51 16.05
N SER A 145 -10.01 -3.81 16.29
CA SER A 145 -10.24 -4.43 17.61
C SER A 145 -9.01 -4.40 18.54
N SER A 146 -7.85 -3.99 18.05
CA SER A 146 -6.62 -3.83 18.84
C SER A 146 -6.60 -2.47 19.57
N LYS A 147 -6.17 -2.43 20.85
CA LYS A 147 -6.28 -1.26 21.74
C LYS A 147 -4.96 -0.58 22.04
#